data_AF-I2GJZ4-F1
#
_entry.id   AF-I2GJZ4-F1
#
_cell.length_a   1.000
_cell.length_b   1.000
_cell.length_c   1.000
_cell.angle_alpha   90.00
_cell.angle_beta   90.00
_cell.angle_gamma   90.00
#
_symmetry.space_group_name_H-M   'P 1'
#
loop_
_entity.id
_entity.type
_entity.pdbx_description
1 polymer ?
#
loop_
_entity_poly.entity_id
_entity_poly.type
_entity_poly.pdbx_seq_one_letter_code
_entity_poly.pdbx_strand_id
1 'polypeptide(L)'
;MSKGFKLLLLLLGLAALSWGMYECKYYYSYYADLKDRPWAYSRDENAKLLVGTWQGEFHDPDGVTKTIRLTIAEPVTDEERARKAGRRARKRSGLGSQTDKKRFDGSATVSSHRGREAYKLNGHVRTEDGHQLDVIHFQIDDELQALRKNFTVHSALEGGQWQDDRLTLTLAFTYTTATGSAFSSSADPRYDKKITVRLSRENHEHFATN
;
A
#
# COMPACT_ATOMS: atom_id res chain seq x y z
N MET A 1 -57.38 -6.48 -7.14
CA MET A 1 -56.01 -5.91 -7.22
C MET A 1 -55.90 -5.04 -8.47
N SER A 2 -55.67 -3.73 -8.32
CA SER A 2 -55.48 -2.83 -9.45
C SER A 2 -54.16 -3.13 -10.18
N LYS A 3 -54.06 -2.78 -11.47
CA LYS A 3 -52.83 -2.92 -12.25
C LYS A 3 -51.64 -2.19 -11.59
N GLY A 4 -51.89 -1.06 -10.92
CA GLY A 4 -50.88 -0.30 -10.18
C GLY A 4 -50.31 -1.04 -8.96
N PHE A 5 -51.15 -1.76 -8.21
CA PHE A 5 -50.68 -2.56 -7.07
C PHE A 5 -49.77 -3.72 -7.50
N LYS A 6 -50.10 -4.39 -8.62
CA LYS A 6 -49.24 -5.46 -9.17
C LYS A 6 -47.89 -4.92 -9.65
N LEU A 7 -47.87 -3.74 -10.28
CA LEU A 7 -46.64 -3.08 -10.70
C LEU A 7 -45.77 -2.68 -9.50
N LEU A 8 -46.37 -2.15 -8.43
CA LEU A 8 -45.66 -1.81 -7.20
C LEU A 8 -45.00 -3.04 -6.57
N LEU A 9 -45.72 -4.15 -6.44
CA LEU A 9 -45.16 -5.40 -5.93
C LEU A 9 -44.01 -5.93 -6.78
N LEU A 10 -44.12 -5.82 -8.12
CA LEU A 10 -43.04 -6.20 -9.03
C LEU A 10 -41.79 -5.33 -8.80
N LEU A 11 -41.94 -4.01 -8.66
CA LEU A 11 -40.82 -3.10 -8.40
C LEU A 11 -40.16 -3.37 -7.04
N LEU A 12 -40.95 -3.64 -6.01
CA LEU A 12 -40.43 -4.03 -4.69
C LEU A 12 -39.66 -5.36 -4.76
N GLY A 13 -40.18 -6.34 -5.49
CA GLY A 13 -39.50 -7.62 -5.71
C GLY A 13 -38.16 -7.44 -6.44
N LEU A 14 -38.12 -6.60 -7.48
CA LEU A 14 -36.88 -6.28 -8.20
C LEU A 14 -35.88 -5.52 -7.33
N ALA A 15 -36.34 -4.59 -6.52
CA ALA A 15 -35.50 -3.85 -5.58
C ALA A 15 -34.87 -4.80 -4.55
N ALA A 16 -35.65 -5.71 -3.96
CA ALA A 16 -35.17 -6.73 -3.02
C ALA A 16 -34.16 -7.68 -3.66
N LEU A 17 -34.41 -8.15 -4.89
CA LEU A 17 -33.47 -8.99 -5.64
C LEU A 17 -32.17 -8.25 -5.97
N SER A 18 -32.27 -6.99 -6.38
CA SER A 18 -31.11 -6.14 -6.66
C SER A 18 -30.27 -5.92 -5.39
N TRP A 19 -30.92 -5.65 -4.26
CA TRP A 19 -30.28 -5.51 -2.95
C TRP A 19 -29.60 -6.81 -2.51
N GLY A 20 -30.31 -7.95 -2.57
CA GLY A 20 -29.74 -9.25 -2.21
C GLY A 20 -28.52 -9.61 -3.06
N MET A 21 -28.54 -9.31 -4.36
CA MET A 21 -27.39 -9.54 -5.23
C MET A 21 -26.21 -8.59 -4.93
N TYR A 22 -26.49 -7.35 -4.50
CA TYR A 22 -25.47 -6.42 -4.02
C TYR A 22 -24.77 -6.98 -2.78
N GLU A 23 -25.53 -7.37 -1.76
CA GLU A 23 -25.01 -7.89 -0.49
C GLU A 23 -24.16 -9.14 -0.69
N CYS A 24 -24.67 -10.10 -1.48
CA CYS A 24 -23.91 -11.31 -1.80
C CYS A 24 -22.57 -10.99 -2.45
N LYS A 25 -22.50 -10.02 -3.37
CA LYS A 25 -21.23 -9.64 -4.01
C LYS A 25 -20.28 -8.93 -3.06
N TYR A 26 -20.81 -8.03 -2.23
CA TYR A 26 -20.04 -7.26 -1.28
C TYR A 26 -19.38 -8.19 -0.27
N TYR A 27 -20.17 -9.00 0.45
CA TYR A 27 -19.67 -9.89 1.48
C TYR A 27 -18.83 -11.03 0.92
N TYR A 28 -19.15 -11.56 -0.27
CA TYR A 28 -18.27 -12.53 -0.92
C TYR A 28 -16.88 -11.94 -1.18
N SER A 29 -16.80 -10.71 -1.70
CA SER A 29 -15.51 -10.05 -1.93
C SER A 29 -14.76 -9.82 -0.62
N TYR A 30 -15.45 -9.38 0.42
CA TYR A 30 -14.87 -9.16 1.75
C TYR A 30 -14.33 -10.46 2.38
N TYR A 31 -15.09 -11.55 2.34
CA TYR A 31 -14.64 -12.84 2.86
C TYR A 31 -13.52 -13.47 2.05
N ALA A 32 -13.50 -13.23 0.73
CA ALA A 32 -12.36 -13.61 -0.10
C ALA A 32 -11.11 -12.84 0.33
N ASP A 33 -11.20 -11.51 0.52
CA ASP A 33 -10.08 -10.68 0.99
C ASP A 33 -9.55 -11.12 2.36
N LEU A 34 -10.43 -11.41 3.33
CA LEU A 34 -10.02 -11.92 4.65
C LEU A 34 -9.21 -13.22 4.58
N LYS A 35 -9.55 -14.11 3.64
CA LYS A 35 -8.85 -15.38 3.45
C LYS A 35 -7.56 -15.20 2.65
N ASP A 36 -7.63 -14.44 1.58
CA ASP A 36 -6.57 -14.33 0.58
C ASP A 36 -5.50 -13.31 0.95
N ARG A 37 -5.84 -12.38 1.84
CA ARG A 37 -5.01 -11.22 2.22
C ARG A 37 -5.02 -11.01 3.74
N PRO A 38 -4.64 -12.03 4.54
CA PRO A 38 -4.64 -11.92 6.00
C PRO A 38 -3.65 -10.85 6.53
N TRP A 39 -2.70 -10.44 5.69
CA TRP A 39 -1.78 -9.33 5.98
C TRP A 39 -2.44 -7.94 5.88
N ALA A 40 -3.59 -7.82 5.20
CA ALA A 40 -4.30 -6.56 4.96
C ALA A 40 -5.64 -6.46 5.68
N TYR A 41 -6.29 -7.59 5.97
CA TYR A 41 -7.64 -7.63 6.53
C TYR A 41 -7.74 -8.65 7.64
N SER A 42 -8.49 -8.30 8.69
CA SER A 42 -8.88 -9.19 9.77
C SER A 42 -10.29 -8.84 10.27
N ARG A 43 -10.94 -9.79 10.94
CA ARG A 43 -12.16 -9.53 11.72
C ARG A 43 -11.87 -9.18 13.17
N ASP A 44 -10.67 -9.48 13.65
CA ASP A 44 -10.21 -9.09 14.96
C ASP A 44 -9.72 -7.64 14.90
N GLU A 45 -10.38 -6.77 15.67
CA GLU A 45 -10.05 -5.35 15.78
C GLU A 45 -8.63 -5.10 16.32
N ASN A 46 -8.06 -6.07 17.04
CA ASN A 46 -6.71 -5.98 17.61
C ASN A 46 -5.65 -6.64 16.72
N ALA A 47 -6.02 -7.19 15.57
CA ALA A 47 -5.08 -7.83 14.67
C ALA A 47 -4.03 -6.84 14.18
N LYS A 48 -2.77 -7.25 14.25
CA LYS A 48 -1.66 -6.49 13.69
C LYS A 48 -1.54 -6.83 12.20
N LEU A 49 -1.75 -5.83 11.35
CA LEU A 49 -1.80 -5.97 9.89
C LEU A 49 -0.68 -5.18 9.24
N LEU A 50 -0.11 -5.63 8.13
CA LEU A 50 0.94 -4.88 7.39
C LEU A 50 0.47 -3.49 6.95
N VAL A 51 -0.81 -3.39 6.58
CA VAL A 51 -1.46 -2.13 6.20
C VAL A 51 -1.35 -1.10 7.34
N GLY A 52 -1.16 0.16 6.96
CA GLY A 52 -1.04 1.28 7.88
C GLY A 52 0.25 2.05 7.69
N THR A 53 0.54 2.93 8.65
CA THR A 53 1.69 3.82 8.60
C THR A 53 2.81 3.35 9.53
N TRP A 54 4.02 3.40 9.00
CA TRP A 54 5.26 2.94 9.59
C TRP A 54 6.27 4.08 9.57
N GLN A 55 7.07 4.21 10.62
CA GLN A 55 8.07 5.27 10.69
C GLN A 55 9.38 4.79 11.32
N GLY A 56 10.47 5.43 10.95
CA GLY A 56 11.77 5.19 11.55
C GLY A 56 12.85 6.09 10.99
N GLU A 57 14.07 5.88 11.47
CA GLU A 57 15.24 6.67 11.10
C GLU A 57 16.32 5.78 10.50
N PHE A 58 17.11 6.35 9.58
CA PHE A 58 18.27 5.70 9.00
C PHE A 58 19.32 6.73 8.59
N HIS A 59 20.55 6.28 8.37
CA HIS A 59 21.60 7.09 7.78
C HIS A 59 21.78 6.68 6.33
N ASP A 60 21.77 7.63 5.40
CA ASP A 60 22.02 7.35 3.99
C ASP A 60 23.50 7.01 3.71
N PRO A 61 23.88 6.70 2.46
CA PRO A 61 25.27 6.42 2.14
C PRO A 61 26.27 7.55 2.40
N ASP A 62 25.81 8.81 2.44
CA ASP A 62 26.60 9.98 2.85
C ASP A 62 26.66 10.15 4.37
N GLY A 63 25.97 9.31 5.15
CA GLY A 63 25.87 9.42 6.61
C GLY A 63 24.83 10.44 7.07
N VAL A 64 24.02 10.99 6.18
CA VAL A 64 22.97 11.96 6.53
C VAL A 64 21.84 11.22 7.23
N THR A 65 21.47 11.68 8.43
CA THR A 65 20.28 11.19 9.14
C THR A 65 19.02 11.58 8.38
N LYS A 66 18.19 10.58 8.10
CA LYS A 66 16.89 10.72 7.44
C LYS A 66 15.81 10.01 8.25
N THR A 67 14.62 10.56 8.22
CA THR A 67 13.41 9.92 8.74
C THR A 67 12.55 9.48 7.57
N ILE A 68 12.05 8.25 7.61
CA ILE A 68 11.11 7.71 6.63
C ILE A 68 9.75 7.50 7.32
N ARG A 69 8.69 7.94 6.65
CA ARG A 69 7.29 7.64 6.97
C ARG A 69 6.68 6.93 5.78
N LEU A 70 6.32 5.66 5.95
CA LEU A 70 5.85 4.75 4.91
C LEU A 70 4.42 4.34 5.22
N THR A 71 3.51 4.49 4.27
CA THR A 71 2.11 4.06 4.38
C THR A 71 1.83 2.97 3.37
N ILE A 72 1.42 1.80 3.86
CA ILE A 72 0.93 0.69 3.03
C ILE A 72 -0.59 0.78 3.00
N ALA A 73 -1.15 0.94 1.81
CA ALA A 73 -2.59 1.10 1.61
C ALA A 73 -3.30 -0.26 1.60
N GLU A 74 -4.58 -0.24 1.96
CA GLU A 74 -5.45 -1.39 1.72
C GLU A 74 -5.56 -1.67 0.21
N PRO A 75 -5.50 -2.94 -0.22
CA PRO A 75 -5.71 -3.30 -1.63
C PRO A 75 -7.05 -2.85 -2.21
N VAL A 76 -8.10 -2.90 -1.39
CA VAL A 76 -9.49 -2.55 -1.77
C VAL A 76 -10.19 -1.91 -0.57
N THR A 77 -10.59 -0.65 -0.71
CA THR A 77 -11.35 0.06 0.31
C THR A 77 -12.84 -0.35 0.30
N ASP A 78 -13.56 -0.06 1.37
CA ASP A 78 -15.00 -0.32 1.47
C ASP A 78 -15.81 0.39 0.38
N GLU A 79 -15.45 1.63 0.06
CA GLU A 79 -16.10 2.41 -1.00
C GLU A 79 -15.89 1.76 -2.38
N GLU A 80 -14.68 1.27 -2.65
CA GLU A 80 -14.38 0.57 -3.89
C GLU A 80 -15.12 -0.75 -3.98
N ARG A 81 -15.22 -1.48 -2.86
CA ARG A 81 -15.97 -2.72 -2.74
C ARG A 81 -17.46 -2.48 -2.99
N ALA A 82 -18.05 -1.48 -2.36
CA ALA A 82 -19.44 -1.08 -2.56
C ALA A 82 -19.72 -0.69 -4.02
N ARG A 83 -18.85 0.13 -4.61
CA ARG A 83 -18.93 0.54 -6.02
C ARG A 83 -18.86 -0.66 -6.97
N LYS A 84 -18.02 -1.67 -6.66
CA LYS A 84 -17.88 -2.90 -7.45
C LYS A 84 -19.10 -3.81 -7.30
N ALA A 85 -19.66 -3.92 -6.10
CA ALA A 85 -20.87 -4.71 -5.82
C ALA A 85 -22.11 -4.13 -6.54
N GLY A 86 -22.25 -2.79 -6.57
CA GLY A 86 -23.37 -2.09 -7.19
C GLY A 86 -23.33 -2.01 -8.73
N ARG A 87 -22.17 -2.25 -9.36
CA ARG A 87 -22.04 -2.20 -10.82
C ARG A 87 -22.20 -3.60 -11.45
N ARG A 88 -22.93 -3.68 -12.56
CA ARG A 88 -22.89 -4.87 -13.43
C ARG A 88 -21.47 -4.96 -13.97
N ALA A 89 -20.78 -6.07 -13.73
CA ALA A 89 -19.40 -6.28 -14.15
C ALA A 89 -19.31 -6.15 -15.67
N ARG A 90 -19.02 -4.94 -16.17
CA ARG A 90 -18.52 -4.78 -17.54
C ARG A 90 -17.13 -5.41 -17.51
N LYS A 91 -16.92 -6.44 -18.32
CA LYS A 91 -15.58 -6.95 -18.63
C LYS A 91 -14.77 -5.78 -19.22
N ARG A 92 -14.15 -4.97 -18.37
CA ARG A 92 -13.13 -4.01 -18.79
C ARG A 92 -11.84 -4.81 -18.87
N SER A 93 -11.45 -5.15 -20.08
CA SER A 93 -10.17 -5.72 -20.46
C SER A 93 -9.05 -4.67 -20.46
N GLY A 94 -9.02 -3.76 -19.47
CA GLY A 94 -8.09 -2.64 -19.46
C GLY A 94 -7.99 -2.02 -18.06
N LEU A 95 -6.76 -2.02 -17.53
CA LEU A 95 -6.35 -1.90 -16.13
C LEU A 95 -6.79 -3.07 -15.26
N GLY A 96 -5.82 -3.96 -15.00
CA GLY A 96 -6.01 -5.24 -14.37
C GLY A 96 -6.77 -5.14 -13.05
N SER A 97 -7.77 -6.01 -12.91
CA SER A 97 -8.07 -6.57 -11.60
C SER A 97 -6.73 -6.86 -10.92
N GLN A 98 -6.45 -6.27 -9.76
CA GLN A 98 -5.39 -6.76 -8.87
C GLN A 98 -5.79 -8.18 -8.45
N THR A 99 -5.60 -9.13 -9.36
CA THR A 99 -5.75 -10.58 -9.14
C THR A 99 -4.64 -11.10 -8.27
N ASP A 100 -3.56 -10.33 -8.15
CA ASP A 100 -2.49 -10.65 -7.24
C ASP A 100 -2.93 -10.33 -5.81
N LYS A 101 -3.14 -11.40 -5.05
CA LYS A 101 -3.55 -11.35 -3.64
C LYS A 101 -2.42 -10.87 -2.74
N LYS A 102 -1.19 -10.89 -3.23
CA LYS A 102 0.00 -10.56 -2.44
C LYS A 102 0.50 -9.14 -2.67
N ARG A 103 0.00 -8.45 -3.70
CA ARG A 103 0.44 -7.10 -4.05
C ARG A 103 -0.15 -6.04 -3.13
N PHE A 104 0.65 -5.05 -2.78
CA PHE A 104 0.22 -3.81 -2.16
C PHE A 104 0.80 -2.60 -2.88
N ASP A 105 0.12 -1.47 -2.72
CA ASP A 105 0.60 -0.16 -3.10
C ASP A 105 0.66 0.73 -1.85
N GLY A 106 1.32 1.87 -1.95
CA GLY A 106 1.46 2.77 -0.83
C GLY A 106 2.18 4.07 -1.20
N SER A 107 2.56 4.81 -0.17
CA SER A 107 3.37 6.00 -0.31
C SER A 107 4.45 6.04 0.76
N ALA A 108 5.52 6.78 0.51
CA ALA A 108 6.50 7.10 1.53
C ALA A 108 6.91 8.56 1.45
N THR A 109 7.35 9.10 2.58
CA THR A 109 7.98 10.40 2.68
C THR A 109 9.31 10.21 3.41
N VAL A 110 10.40 10.61 2.77
CA VAL A 110 11.72 10.66 3.38
C VAL A 110 12.06 12.12 3.65
N SER A 111 12.55 12.44 4.84
CA SER A 111 12.88 13.82 5.22
C SER A 111 14.22 13.88 5.92
N SER A 112 14.92 14.99 5.72
CA SER A 112 16.24 15.29 6.30
C SER A 112 16.44 16.80 6.35
N HIS A 113 17.58 17.23 6.89
CA HIS A 113 17.99 18.64 6.82
C HIS A 113 18.20 19.14 5.36
N ARG A 114 18.32 18.24 4.37
CA ARG A 114 18.46 18.59 2.94
C ARG A 114 17.11 18.81 2.26
N GLY A 115 16.00 18.45 2.90
CA GLY A 115 14.65 18.55 2.34
C GLY A 115 13.83 17.29 2.51
N ARG A 116 12.73 17.21 1.75
CA ARG A 116 11.73 16.14 1.81
C ARG A 116 11.51 15.55 0.41
N GLU A 117 11.39 14.23 0.34
CA GLU A 117 11.16 13.43 -0.86
C GLU A 117 9.88 12.62 -0.67
N ALA A 118 8.95 12.72 -1.61
CA ALA A 118 7.71 11.94 -1.63
C ALA A 118 7.80 10.82 -2.67
N TYR A 119 7.33 9.64 -2.30
CA TYR A 119 7.36 8.44 -3.12
C TYR A 119 5.99 7.80 -3.21
N LYS A 120 5.66 7.27 -4.38
CA LYS A 120 4.75 6.14 -4.53
C LYS A 120 5.55 4.86 -4.37
N LEU A 121 4.97 3.85 -3.76
CA LEU A 121 5.59 2.53 -3.67
C LEU A 121 4.62 1.43 -4.05
N ASN A 122 5.19 0.34 -4.54
CA ASN A 122 4.49 -0.92 -4.76
C ASN A 122 5.39 -2.08 -4.33
N GLY A 123 4.77 -3.17 -3.88
CA GLY A 123 5.49 -4.33 -3.40
C GLY A 123 4.58 -5.54 -3.32
N HIS A 124 5.17 -6.66 -2.93
CA HIS A 124 4.46 -7.92 -2.77
C HIS A 124 4.84 -8.57 -1.45
N VAL A 125 3.86 -9.20 -0.81
CA VAL A 125 4.10 -10.20 0.22
C VAL A 125 4.60 -11.47 -0.45
N ARG A 126 5.57 -12.15 0.13
CA ARG A 126 6.12 -13.40 -0.41
C ARG A 126 5.41 -14.63 0.13
N THR A 127 5.30 -14.73 1.44
CA THR A 127 4.80 -15.91 2.16
C THR A 127 3.27 -15.94 2.22
N GLU A 128 2.69 -17.12 2.45
CA GLU A 128 1.24 -17.25 2.64
C GLU A 128 0.77 -16.60 3.95
N ASP A 129 1.63 -16.62 4.98
CA ASP A 129 1.36 -16.00 6.28
C ASP A 129 1.40 -14.47 6.27
N GLY A 130 1.86 -13.84 5.20
CA GLY A 130 1.93 -12.38 5.13
C GLY A 130 3.27 -11.75 5.50
N HIS A 131 4.13 -12.41 6.28
CA HIS A 131 5.14 -11.73 7.10
C HIS A 131 6.44 -11.36 6.37
N GLN A 132 6.75 -12.06 5.27
CA GLN A 132 7.92 -11.74 4.44
C GLN A 132 7.52 -10.90 3.24
N LEU A 133 8.33 -9.89 2.94
CA LEU A 133 8.15 -8.98 1.82
C LEU A 133 9.16 -9.32 0.72
N ASP A 134 8.67 -9.28 -0.51
CA ASP A 134 9.49 -9.19 -1.71
C ASP A 134 10.03 -7.77 -1.88
N VAL A 135 10.67 -7.48 -3.00
CA VAL A 135 11.16 -6.15 -3.34
C VAL A 135 10.02 -5.13 -3.31
N ILE A 136 10.26 -4.01 -2.63
CA ILE A 136 9.39 -2.82 -2.66
C ILE A 136 10.08 -1.77 -3.52
N HIS A 137 9.42 -1.31 -4.58
CA HIS A 137 9.96 -0.25 -5.43
C HIS A 137 9.48 1.11 -4.95
N PHE A 138 10.40 2.07 -4.89
CA PHE A 138 10.12 3.46 -4.55
C PHE A 138 10.25 4.30 -5.83
N GLN A 139 9.18 5.01 -6.18
CA GLN A 139 9.12 5.90 -7.32
C GLN A 139 8.85 7.30 -6.82
N ILE A 140 9.69 8.26 -7.18
CA ILE A 140 9.48 9.66 -6.79
C ILE A 140 8.15 10.12 -7.38
N ASP A 141 7.28 10.69 -6.54
CA ASP A 141 5.92 11.07 -6.94
C ASP A 141 5.92 12.26 -7.92
N ASP A 142 6.83 13.21 -7.68
CA ASP A 142 7.08 14.38 -8.53
C ASP A 142 8.59 14.55 -8.74
N GLU A 143 9.07 14.32 -9.97
CA GLU A 143 10.50 14.42 -10.30
C GLU A 143 11.09 15.82 -10.05
N LEU A 144 10.26 16.87 -10.00
CA LEU A 144 10.70 18.22 -9.65
C LEU A 144 11.05 18.34 -8.16
N GLN A 145 10.54 17.44 -7.32
CA GLN A 145 10.82 17.37 -5.88
C GLN A 145 11.98 16.43 -5.56
N ALA A 146 12.57 15.76 -6.56
CA ALA A 146 13.74 14.91 -6.37
C ALA A 146 14.92 15.74 -5.86
N LEU A 147 15.45 15.41 -4.67
CA LEU A 147 16.62 16.10 -4.15
C LEU A 147 17.83 15.81 -5.03
N ARG A 148 18.50 16.87 -5.49
CA ARG A 148 19.72 16.78 -6.30
C ARG A 148 20.94 16.59 -5.39
N LYS A 149 21.98 15.96 -5.93
CA LYS A 149 23.22 15.61 -5.20
C LYS A 149 22.90 14.84 -3.91
N ASN A 150 22.03 13.85 -4.02
CA ASN A 150 21.48 13.12 -2.88
C ASN A 150 21.35 11.63 -3.23
N PHE A 151 21.58 10.76 -2.25
CA PHE A 151 21.18 9.37 -2.33
C PHE A 151 19.69 9.24 -2.01
N THR A 152 18.91 8.93 -3.04
CA THR A 152 17.46 8.75 -2.96
C THR A 152 17.15 7.27 -2.78
N VAL A 153 16.10 6.95 -2.03
CA VAL A 153 15.67 5.54 -1.88
C VAL A 153 15.06 5.08 -3.19
N HIS A 154 15.53 3.96 -3.75
CA HIS A 154 14.97 3.40 -4.99
C HIS A 154 14.25 2.06 -4.75
N SER A 155 14.69 1.28 -3.76
CA SER A 155 14.05 0.02 -3.41
C SER A 155 14.26 -0.36 -1.94
N ALA A 156 13.36 -1.18 -1.41
CA ALA A 156 13.68 -2.09 -0.32
C ALA A 156 13.86 -3.48 -0.92
N LEU A 157 14.98 -4.12 -0.63
CA LEU A 157 15.34 -5.43 -1.19
C LEU A 157 14.47 -6.55 -0.59
N GLU A 158 14.45 -7.68 -1.30
CA GLU A 158 13.82 -8.91 -0.83
C GLU A 158 14.33 -9.31 0.57
N GLY A 159 13.42 -9.89 1.36
CA GLY A 159 13.73 -10.35 2.72
C GLY A 159 13.35 -9.34 3.80
N GLY A 160 12.64 -8.27 3.44
CA GLY A 160 11.93 -7.45 4.41
C GLY A 160 10.96 -8.30 5.24
N GLN A 161 10.81 -7.97 6.52
CA GLN A 161 9.95 -8.71 7.44
C GLN A 161 9.14 -7.76 8.28
N TRP A 162 7.86 -8.07 8.47
CA TRP A 162 7.05 -7.40 9.45
C TRP A 162 6.52 -8.40 10.46
N GLN A 163 6.37 -7.95 11.69
CA GLN A 163 5.73 -8.68 12.77
C GLN A 163 5.22 -7.65 13.78
N ASP A 164 3.94 -7.75 14.12
CA ASP A 164 3.26 -6.84 15.03
C ASP A 164 3.42 -5.36 14.62
N ASP A 165 4.05 -4.57 15.47
CA ASP A 165 4.33 -3.14 15.28
C ASP A 165 5.76 -2.87 14.83
N ARG A 166 6.44 -3.88 14.26
CA ARG A 166 7.80 -3.76 13.70
C ARG A 166 7.85 -4.18 12.24
N LEU A 167 8.51 -3.36 11.42
CA LEU A 167 8.80 -3.62 10.02
C LEU A 167 10.28 -3.39 9.76
N THR A 168 10.99 -4.40 9.28
CA THR A 168 12.41 -4.33 8.93
C THR A 168 12.56 -4.40 7.42
N LEU A 169 13.28 -3.43 6.86
CA LEU A 169 13.54 -3.31 5.42
C LEU A 169 15.03 -3.12 5.18
N THR A 170 15.55 -3.62 4.06
CA THR A 170 16.91 -3.30 3.60
C THR A 170 16.82 -2.36 2.42
N LEU A 171 17.10 -1.09 2.63
CA LEU A 171 17.00 -0.04 1.62
C LEU A 171 18.22 -0.04 0.70
N ALA A 172 17.97 0.17 -0.58
CA ALA A 172 18.97 0.44 -1.59
C ALA A 172 18.71 1.81 -2.23
N PHE A 173 19.79 2.45 -2.67
CA PHE A 173 19.81 3.88 -3.00
C PHE A 173 20.28 4.12 -4.42
N THR A 174 19.88 5.24 -4.98
CA THR A 174 20.41 5.76 -6.25
C THR A 174 20.90 7.18 -6.01
N TYR A 175 22.11 7.49 -6.45
CA TYR A 175 22.61 8.86 -6.36
C TYR A 175 22.07 9.69 -7.53
N THR A 176 21.37 10.77 -7.22
CA THR A 176 20.88 11.74 -8.20
C THR A 176 21.86 12.90 -8.31
N THR A 177 22.38 13.14 -9.50
CA THR A 177 23.36 14.22 -9.76
C THR A 177 22.72 15.62 -9.74
N ALA A 178 23.51 16.66 -9.94
CA ALA A 178 23.04 18.04 -10.07
C ALA A 178 22.08 18.24 -11.26
N THR A 179 22.32 17.52 -12.36
CA THR A 179 21.48 17.57 -13.57
C THR A 179 20.23 16.71 -13.45
N GLY A 180 20.13 15.91 -12.39
CA GLY A 180 19.01 15.02 -12.15
C GLY A 180 19.17 13.61 -12.70
N SER A 181 20.29 13.31 -13.37
CA SER A 181 20.58 11.95 -13.82
C SER A 181 20.95 11.04 -12.64
N ALA A 182 20.65 9.76 -12.75
CA ALA A 182 21.23 8.74 -11.89
C ALA A 182 22.72 8.56 -12.22
N PHE A 183 23.55 8.41 -11.20
CA PHE A 183 24.97 8.11 -11.36
C PHE A 183 25.39 6.96 -10.44
N SER A 184 26.38 6.19 -10.91
CA SER A 184 26.98 5.09 -10.16
C SER A 184 28.49 5.06 -10.38
N SER A 185 29.22 4.62 -9.36
CA SER A 185 30.68 4.43 -9.42
C SER A 185 31.06 3.18 -8.62
N SER A 186 31.64 2.18 -9.29
CA SER A 186 32.14 0.97 -8.63
C SER A 186 33.40 1.20 -7.77
N ALA A 187 34.07 2.34 -7.95
CA ALA A 187 35.23 2.71 -7.14
C ALA A 187 34.84 3.34 -5.79
N ASP A 188 33.59 3.75 -5.62
CA ASP A 188 33.09 4.38 -4.39
C ASP A 188 32.06 3.46 -3.72
N PRO A 189 32.37 2.88 -2.54
CA PRO A 189 31.52 1.90 -1.87
C PRO A 189 30.15 2.46 -1.43
N ARG A 190 29.96 3.78 -1.44
CA ARG A 190 28.66 4.40 -1.13
C ARG A 190 27.58 4.01 -2.14
N TYR A 191 27.93 3.77 -3.40
CA TYR A 191 26.96 3.48 -4.46
C TYR A 191 26.34 2.08 -4.37
N ASP A 192 27.01 1.15 -3.69
CA ASP A 192 26.51 -0.22 -3.44
C ASP A 192 26.01 -0.41 -2.00
N LYS A 193 26.05 0.64 -1.18
CA LYS A 193 25.71 0.55 0.23
C LYS A 193 24.22 0.30 0.42
N LYS A 194 23.91 -0.73 1.20
CA LYS A 194 22.56 -1.10 1.63
C LYS A 194 22.40 -0.81 3.10
N ILE A 195 21.24 -0.30 3.49
CA ILE A 195 20.97 0.10 4.88
C ILE A 195 19.73 -0.62 5.38
N THR A 196 19.88 -1.43 6.43
CA THR A 196 18.75 -2.04 7.11
C THR A 196 18.11 -1.01 8.05
N VAL A 197 16.85 -0.68 7.80
CA VAL A 197 16.02 0.19 8.62
C VAL A 197 15.00 -0.63 9.40
N ARG A 198 14.76 -0.23 10.64
CA ARG A 198 13.69 -0.76 11.48
C ARG A 198 12.65 0.33 11.67
N LEU A 199 11.43 0.03 11.26
CA LEU A 199 10.28 0.91 11.34
C LEU A 199 9.36 0.41 12.45
N SER A 200 8.82 1.34 13.22
CA SER A 200 7.74 1.10 14.16
C SER A 200 6.42 1.55 13.54
N ARG A 201 5.32 0.90 13.91
CA ARG A 201 4.00 1.40 13.57
C ARG A 201 3.81 2.80 14.16
N GLU A 202 3.33 3.71 13.33
CA GLU A 202 2.86 5.02 13.80
C GLU A 202 1.48 4.79 14.42
N ASN A 203 1.40 4.85 15.75
CA ASN A 203 0.12 4.76 16.44
C ASN A 203 -0.69 6.01 16.08
N HIS A 204 -1.69 5.85 15.21
CA HIS A 204 -2.81 6.78 15.21
C HIS A 204 -3.55 6.56 16.52
N GLU A 205 -3.27 7.38 17.54
CA GLU A 205 -4.27 7.60 18.58
C GLU A 205 -5.56 7.95 17.84
N HIS A 206 -6.59 7.11 18.03
CA HIS A 206 -7.93 7.40 17.54
C HIS A 206 -8.27 8.83 17.94
N PHE A 207 -8.36 9.73 16.95
CA PHE A 207 -9.17 10.92 17.13
C PHE A 207 -10.59 10.41 17.31
N ALA A 208 -10.98 10.24 18.58
CA ALA A 208 -12.36 10.09 18.97
C ALA A 208 -13.11 11.27 18.37
N THR A 209 -13.96 10.97 17.39
CA THR A 209 -15.01 11.88 16.96
C THR A 209 -15.88 12.20 18.16
N ASN A 210 -15.92 13.48 18.54
CA ASN A 210 -17.03 14.07 19.30
C ASN A 210 -18.27 14.20 18.41
#